data_AF-A0A955JXH1-F1
#
_entry.id   AF-A0A955JXH1-F1
#
_cell.length_a   1.000
_cell.length_b   1.000
_cell.length_c   1.000
_cell.angle_alpha   90.00
_cell.angle_beta   90.00
_cell.angle_gamma   90.00
#
_symmetry.space_group_name_H-M   'P 1'
#
loop_
_entity.id
_entity.type
_entity.pdbx_description
1 polymer ?
#
loop_
_entity_poly.entity_id
_entity_poly.type
_entity_poly.pdbx_seq_one_letter_code
_entity_poly.pdbx_strand_id
1 'polypeptide(L)'
;TAKIDDKAREFIMKAHASAQHLGRLFQDLLDVTKAEDGRLSNNPKVIDLVVFVNGVIEELKVKAEEKKLRLFFKPATDDTQGSLRTVEPVFFVNLDADHLHEVLSNLIENAIKYTPAGEVLIEIKGDEERVVVSITDSGIGIPTEDIPHLFQKFYRVDNSDTREIGGTGLGLYLCRRLVETMGGRIWVESEYKKGSTFSIELPRITHTEATHLIDLAAQEGANDTSQFGGVAIPTTDENGDEPESGQVSMSVEQRVEALTTPIISDHHKPETSPQPVPAPPVVAPAPVAQPAPQPAIPAPTPQPAPL
;
A
#
# COMPACT_ATOMS: atom_id res chain seq x y z
N THR A 1 -3.90 41.61 -6.86
CA THR A 1 -3.75 40.13 -6.89
C THR A 1 -2.27 39.81 -6.94
N ALA A 2 -1.68 39.39 -5.82
CA ALA A 2 -0.26 39.06 -5.77
C ALA A 2 0.00 37.81 -6.62
N LYS A 3 0.82 37.95 -7.68
CA LYS A 3 1.29 36.81 -8.47
C LYS A 3 2.29 36.04 -7.63
N ILE A 4 2.03 34.76 -7.38
CA ILE A 4 3.01 33.86 -6.79
C ILE A 4 4.19 33.80 -7.77
N ASP A 5 5.38 34.15 -7.30
CA ASP A 5 6.62 34.03 -8.06
C ASP A 5 6.82 32.55 -8.46
N ASP A 6 7.16 32.28 -9.72
CA ASP A 6 7.29 30.90 -10.22
C ASP A 6 8.32 30.10 -9.42
N LYS A 7 9.36 30.77 -8.89
CA LYS A 7 10.31 30.17 -7.95
C LYS A 7 9.69 29.82 -6.61
N ALA A 8 8.84 30.68 -6.06
CA ALA A 8 8.12 30.40 -4.81
C ALA A 8 7.18 29.19 -4.99
N ARG A 9 6.51 29.06 -6.14
CA ARG A 9 5.71 27.89 -6.48
C ARG A 9 6.57 26.62 -6.56
N GLU A 10 7.74 26.68 -7.19
CA GLU A 10 8.67 25.56 -7.24
C GLU A 10 9.13 25.11 -5.83
N PHE A 11 9.47 26.06 -4.95
CA PHE A 11 9.85 25.75 -3.57
C PHE A 11 8.70 25.13 -2.77
N ILE A 12 7.47 25.64 -2.91
CA ILE A 12 6.29 25.09 -2.25
C ILE A 12 6.01 23.66 -2.76
N MET A 13 6.12 23.43 -4.07
CA MET A 13 5.93 22.09 -4.66
C MET A 13 6.99 21.10 -4.16
N LYS A 14 8.27 21.51 -4.09
CA LYS A 14 9.34 20.68 -3.53
C LYS A 14 9.15 20.39 -2.04
N ALA A 15 8.74 21.40 -1.26
CA ALA A 15 8.44 21.23 0.16
C ALA A 15 7.25 20.28 0.38
N HIS A 16 6.18 20.42 -0.42
CA HIS A 16 5.02 19.54 -0.38
C HIS A 16 5.39 18.09 -0.72
N ALA A 17 6.15 17.87 -1.81
CA ALA A 17 6.63 16.54 -2.18
C ALA A 17 7.53 15.93 -1.08
N SER A 18 8.37 16.75 -0.44
CA SER A 18 9.22 16.32 0.67
C SER A 18 8.40 15.95 1.90
N ALA A 19 7.36 16.71 2.23
CA ALA A 19 6.45 16.42 3.34
C ALA A 19 5.64 15.14 3.10
N GLN A 20 5.14 14.93 1.87
CA GLN A 20 4.47 13.68 1.50
C GLN A 20 5.43 12.48 1.59
N HIS A 21 6.67 12.64 1.14
CA HIS A 21 7.69 11.60 1.24
C HIS A 21 8.00 11.24 2.71
N LEU A 22 8.14 12.25 3.58
CA LEU A 22 8.34 12.05 5.02
C LEU A 22 7.13 11.37 5.67
N GLY A 23 5.91 11.73 5.26
CA GLY A 23 4.69 11.08 5.71
C GLY A 23 4.66 9.59 5.38
N ARG A 24 5.03 9.22 4.14
CA ARG A 24 5.15 7.81 3.73
C ARG A 24 6.22 7.07 4.54
N LEU A 25 7.39 7.68 4.73
CA LEU A 25 8.46 7.13 5.57
C LEU A 25 8.00 6.84 7.00
N PHE A 26 7.24 7.75 7.60
CA PHE A 26 6.71 7.58 8.94
C PHE A 26 5.66 6.47 8.99
N GLN A 27 4.79 6.40 7.98
CA GLN A 27 3.80 5.34 7.83
C GLN A 27 4.49 3.97 7.68
N ASP A 28 5.44 3.83 6.76
CA ASP A 28 6.26 2.62 6.56
C ASP A 28 6.88 2.16 7.90
N LEU A 29 7.43 3.10 8.69
CA LEU A 29 8.04 2.80 9.98
C LEU A 29 7.00 2.32 11.01
N LEU A 30 5.83 2.96 11.06
CA LEU A 30 4.75 2.54 11.95
C LEU A 30 4.25 1.15 11.60
N ASP A 31 4.09 0.85 10.31
CA ASP A 31 3.58 -0.45 9.86
C ASP A 31 4.60 -1.56 10.07
N VAL A 32 5.90 -1.26 9.89
CA VAL A 32 6.99 -2.13 10.33
C VAL A 32 6.94 -2.40 11.84
N THR A 33 6.72 -1.36 12.64
CA THR A 33 6.67 -1.50 14.12
C THR A 33 5.48 -2.36 14.55
N LYS A 34 4.30 -2.12 13.97
CA LYS A 34 3.11 -2.95 14.22
C LYS A 34 3.36 -4.41 13.81
N ALA A 35 4.06 -4.62 12.70
CA ALA A 35 4.34 -5.96 12.17
C ALA A 35 5.28 -6.75 13.08
N GLU A 36 6.24 -6.08 13.71
CA GLU A 36 7.14 -6.73 14.66
C GLU A 36 6.47 -7.03 16.00
N ASP A 37 5.60 -6.13 16.46
CA ASP A 37 4.87 -6.33 17.71
C ASP A 37 3.71 -7.34 17.57
N GLY A 38 3.46 -7.88 16.37
CA GLY A 38 2.33 -8.78 16.08
C GLY A 38 0.96 -8.08 16.19
N ARG A 39 0.93 -6.76 16.03
CA ARG A 39 -0.24 -5.90 16.24
C ARG A 39 -0.90 -5.43 14.94
N LEU A 40 -0.56 -6.03 13.80
CA LEU A 40 -1.33 -5.76 12.58
C LEU A 40 -2.75 -6.29 12.78
N SER A 41 -3.72 -5.40 12.61
CA SER A 41 -5.11 -5.79 12.45
C SER A 41 -5.21 -6.69 11.22
N ASN A 42 -5.67 -7.92 11.39
CA ASN A 42 -5.89 -8.83 10.29
C ASN A 42 -7.38 -9.13 10.21
N ASN A 43 -8.05 -8.58 9.21
CA ASN A 43 -9.47 -8.78 8.95
C ASN A 43 -9.65 -9.58 7.65
N PRO A 44 -9.45 -10.90 7.70
CA PRO A 44 -9.46 -11.72 6.50
C PRO A 44 -10.84 -11.73 5.85
N LYS A 45 -10.86 -11.55 4.54
CA LYS A 45 -12.05 -11.62 3.69
C LYS A 45 -11.76 -12.49 2.49
N VAL A 46 -12.82 -13.08 1.94
CA VAL A 46 -12.74 -13.79 0.66
C VAL A 46 -12.49 -12.79 -0.46
N ILE A 47 -11.40 -12.98 -1.18
CA ILE A 47 -10.95 -12.13 -2.28
C ILE A 47 -10.78 -12.99 -3.53
N ASP A 48 -11.36 -12.53 -4.64
CA ASP A 48 -10.98 -13.01 -5.98
C ASP A 48 -9.68 -12.32 -6.40
N LEU A 49 -8.60 -13.09 -6.44
CA LEU A 49 -7.27 -12.57 -6.68
C LEU A 49 -7.10 -11.99 -8.08
N VAL A 50 -7.80 -12.53 -9.10
CA VAL A 50 -7.69 -12.05 -10.48
C VAL A 50 -8.30 -10.65 -10.59
N VAL A 51 -9.50 -10.48 -10.04
CA VAL A 51 -10.18 -9.17 -10.02
C VAL A 51 -9.40 -8.16 -9.18
N PHE A 52 -8.90 -8.59 -8.02
CA PHE A 52 -8.16 -7.74 -7.10
C PHE A 52 -6.86 -7.21 -7.72
N VAL A 53 -6.03 -8.10 -8.27
CA VAL A 53 -4.77 -7.73 -8.92
C VAL A 53 -5.04 -6.79 -10.11
N ASN A 54 -6.08 -7.05 -10.91
CA ASN A 54 -6.45 -6.17 -12.00
C ASN A 54 -6.82 -4.75 -11.52
N GLY A 55 -7.51 -4.63 -10.38
CA GLY A 55 -7.79 -3.34 -9.74
C GLY A 55 -6.52 -2.56 -9.38
N VAL A 56 -5.54 -3.24 -8.77
CA VAL A 56 -4.23 -2.63 -8.43
C VAL A 56 -3.46 -2.21 -9.69
N ILE A 57 -3.53 -3.00 -10.76
CA ILE A 57 -2.89 -2.67 -12.04
C ILE A 57 -3.49 -1.41 -12.64
N GLU A 58 -4.82 -1.26 -12.66
CA GLU A 58 -5.49 -0.06 -13.19
C GLU A 58 -5.15 1.20 -12.38
N GLU A 59 -4.97 1.09 -11.05
CA GLU A 59 -4.49 2.19 -10.21
C GLU A 59 -3.08 2.67 -10.62
N LEU A 60 -2.17 1.72 -10.88
CA LEU A 60 -0.76 2.00 -11.18
C LEU A 60 -0.48 2.24 -12.67
N LYS A 61 -1.47 2.03 -13.53
CA LYS A 61 -1.39 2.20 -14.98
C LYS A 61 -0.96 3.60 -15.37
N VAL A 62 -1.51 4.62 -14.72
CA VAL A 62 -1.17 6.03 -15.00
C VAL A 62 0.34 6.26 -14.78
N LYS A 63 0.90 5.74 -13.68
CA LYS A 63 2.35 5.86 -13.37
C LYS A 63 3.21 5.14 -14.40
N ALA A 64 2.77 3.98 -14.89
CA ALA A 64 3.48 3.25 -15.93
C ALA A 64 3.41 3.95 -17.29
N GLU A 65 2.26 4.51 -17.65
CA GLU A 65 2.05 5.27 -18.88
C GLU A 65 2.89 6.57 -18.89
N GLU A 66 2.99 7.26 -17.76
CA GLU A 66 3.88 8.42 -17.59
C GLU A 66 5.35 8.08 -17.90
N LYS A 67 5.78 6.86 -17.54
CA LYS A 67 7.09 6.30 -17.88
C LYS A 67 7.16 5.60 -19.24
N LYS A 68 6.06 5.52 -19.99
CA LYS A 68 5.94 4.81 -21.27
C LYS A 68 6.28 3.31 -21.19
N LEU A 69 5.97 2.67 -20.06
CA LEU A 69 6.13 1.23 -19.88
C LEU A 69 4.89 0.49 -20.35
N ARG A 70 5.08 -0.74 -20.85
CA ARG A 70 3.96 -1.65 -21.14
C ARG A 70 3.65 -2.51 -19.92
N LEU A 71 2.42 -2.46 -19.44
CA LEU A 71 1.91 -3.36 -18.41
C LEU A 71 1.13 -4.48 -19.07
N PHE A 72 1.50 -5.72 -18.78
CA PHE A 72 0.78 -6.91 -19.23
C PHE A 72 0.22 -7.65 -18.03
N PHE A 73 -1.05 -8.05 -18.12
CA PHE A 73 -1.68 -8.92 -17.15
C PHE A 73 -2.07 -10.23 -17.83
N LYS A 74 -1.60 -11.35 -17.28
CA LYS A 74 -1.93 -12.70 -17.75
C LYS A 74 -2.49 -13.51 -16.58
N PRO A 75 -3.83 -13.57 -16.42
CA PRO A 75 -4.43 -14.57 -15.55
C PRO A 75 -4.15 -15.95 -16.17
N ALA A 76 -3.71 -16.94 -15.38
CA ALA A 76 -3.34 -18.27 -15.89
C ALA A 76 -4.43 -18.81 -16.82
N THR A 77 -4.08 -19.02 -18.08
CA THR A 77 -4.83 -19.90 -18.98
C THR A 77 -4.21 -21.27 -18.88
N ASP A 78 -5.01 -22.28 -18.56
CA ASP A 78 -4.61 -23.67 -18.71
C ASP A 78 -4.18 -23.90 -20.16
N ASP A 79 -2.88 -24.11 -20.39
CA ASP A 79 -2.27 -24.42 -21.70
C ASP A 79 -2.59 -25.86 -22.17
N THR A 80 -3.65 -26.47 -21.64
CA THR A 80 -4.21 -27.72 -22.13
C THR A 80 -4.97 -27.48 -23.43
N GLN A 81 -4.20 -27.51 -24.52
CA GLN A 81 -4.57 -27.93 -25.87
C GLN A 81 -6.04 -28.35 -26.05
N GLY A 82 -6.82 -27.50 -26.72
CA GLY A 82 -8.02 -27.93 -27.44
C GLY A 82 -9.31 -27.22 -27.05
N SER A 83 -9.62 -26.15 -27.78
CA SER A 83 -10.97 -25.83 -28.28
C SER A 83 -12.15 -26.18 -27.35
N LEU A 84 -12.16 -25.67 -26.13
CA LEU A 84 -13.39 -25.57 -25.35
C LEU A 84 -13.25 -24.39 -24.40
N ARG A 85 -14.17 -23.42 -24.53
CA ARG A 85 -14.32 -22.18 -23.75
C ARG A 85 -13.50 -22.20 -22.45
N THR A 86 -12.31 -21.60 -22.49
CA THR A 86 -11.42 -21.46 -21.34
C THR A 86 -12.14 -20.61 -20.30
N VAL A 87 -12.73 -21.24 -19.29
CA VAL A 87 -13.18 -20.55 -18.08
C VAL A 87 -11.89 -20.11 -17.40
N GLU A 88 -11.67 -18.81 -17.28
CA GLU A 88 -10.53 -18.28 -16.53
C GLU A 88 -10.58 -18.86 -15.11
N PRO A 89 -9.48 -19.47 -14.61
CA PRO A 89 -9.46 -20.05 -13.29
C PRO A 89 -9.63 -18.96 -12.24
N VAL A 90 -10.65 -19.12 -11.39
CA VAL A 90 -10.90 -18.21 -10.28
C VAL A 90 -10.06 -18.65 -9.08
N PHE A 91 -9.23 -17.73 -8.59
CA PHE A 91 -8.36 -17.95 -7.44
C PHE A 91 -8.91 -17.18 -6.24
N PHE A 92 -9.54 -17.89 -5.31
CA PHE A 92 -10.01 -17.31 -4.06
C PHE A 92 -8.95 -17.44 -2.97
N VAL A 93 -8.78 -16.39 -2.18
CA VAL A 93 -7.94 -16.34 -0.98
C VAL A 93 -8.75 -15.75 0.17
N ASN A 94 -8.48 -16.15 1.42
CA ASN A 94 -9.10 -15.57 2.61
C ASN A 94 -8.09 -14.73 3.39
N LEU A 95 -7.90 -13.48 2.96
CA LEU A 95 -6.81 -12.61 3.43
C LEU A 95 -7.31 -11.20 3.71
N ASP A 96 -6.52 -10.42 4.45
CA ASP A 96 -6.79 -9.00 4.63
C ASP A 96 -6.51 -8.25 3.31
N ALA A 97 -7.52 -7.54 2.82
CA ALA A 97 -7.46 -6.83 1.55
C ALA A 97 -6.46 -5.68 1.57
N ASP A 98 -6.31 -4.99 2.69
CA ASP A 98 -5.42 -3.83 2.81
C ASP A 98 -3.95 -4.32 2.79
N HIS A 99 -3.65 -5.40 3.50
CA HIS A 99 -2.32 -6.02 3.46
C HIS A 99 -1.96 -6.54 2.06
N LEU A 100 -2.92 -7.17 1.37
CA LEU A 100 -2.69 -7.66 0.01
C LEU A 100 -2.47 -6.51 -0.97
N HIS A 101 -3.24 -5.43 -0.85
CA HIS A 101 -3.05 -4.21 -1.66
C HIS A 101 -1.66 -3.62 -1.44
N GLU A 102 -1.22 -3.49 -0.18
CA GLU A 102 0.07 -2.94 0.17
C GLU A 102 1.24 -3.75 -0.41
N VAL A 103 1.15 -5.09 -0.34
CA VAL A 103 2.15 -5.98 -0.95
C VAL A 103 2.18 -5.80 -2.47
N LEU A 104 1.04 -5.91 -3.13
CA LEU A 104 0.97 -5.85 -4.60
C LEU A 104 1.37 -4.48 -5.15
N SER A 105 0.88 -3.41 -4.53
CA SER A 105 1.21 -2.05 -4.93
C SER A 105 2.70 -1.78 -4.79
N ASN A 106 3.34 -2.16 -3.69
CA ASN A 106 4.78 -1.97 -3.53
C ASN A 106 5.60 -2.81 -4.54
N LEU A 107 5.22 -4.06 -4.81
CA LEU A 107 5.93 -4.88 -5.80
C LEU A 107 5.79 -4.34 -7.23
N ILE A 108 4.58 -3.95 -7.64
CA ILE A 108 4.31 -3.39 -8.97
C ILE A 108 4.96 -2.00 -9.10
N GLU A 109 4.89 -1.16 -8.06
CA GLU A 109 5.58 0.13 -8.03
C GLU A 109 7.09 -0.04 -8.16
N ASN A 110 7.69 -1.03 -7.48
CA ASN A 110 9.11 -1.34 -7.64
C ASN A 110 9.43 -1.76 -9.08
N ALA A 111 8.62 -2.63 -9.69
CA ALA A 111 8.79 -3.02 -11.09
C ALA A 111 8.76 -1.82 -12.04
N ILE A 112 7.78 -0.91 -11.88
CA ILE A 112 7.67 0.34 -12.66
C ILE A 112 8.86 1.27 -12.40
N LYS A 113 9.29 1.38 -11.15
CA LYS A 113 10.34 2.29 -10.70
C LYS A 113 11.71 1.88 -11.21
N TYR A 114 12.05 0.60 -11.16
CA TYR A 114 13.35 0.05 -11.57
C TYR A 114 13.40 -0.39 -13.04
N THR A 115 12.32 -0.19 -13.80
CA THR A 115 12.31 -0.32 -15.26
C THR A 115 12.36 1.07 -15.91
N PRO A 116 13.50 1.47 -16.53
CA PRO A 116 13.58 2.73 -17.26
C PRO A 116 12.80 2.70 -18.58
N ALA A 117 12.86 1.57 -19.29
CA ALA A 117 12.15 1.32 -20.53
C ALA A 117 11.93 -0.19 -20.70
N GLY A 118 10.78 -0.60 -21.22
CA GLY A 118 10.45 -2.00 -21.42
C GLY A 118 9.02 -2.31 -21.00
N GLU A 119 8.86 -3.45 -20.34
CA GLU A 119 7.59 -3.99 -19.90
C GLU A 119 7.64 -4.61 -18.50
N VAL A 120 6.47 -4.64 -17.88
CA VAL A 120 6.19 -5.32 -16.62
C VAL A 120 5.05 -6.30 -16.88
N LEU A 121 5.26 -7.57 -16.59
CA LEU A 121 4.32 -8.66 -16.74
C LEU A 121 3.87 -9.15 -15.37
N ILE A 122 2.57 -9.16 -15.13
CA ILE A 122 1.95 -9.73 -13.94
C ILE A 122 1.25 -11.03 -14.36
N GLU A 123 1.68 -12.13 -13.76
CA GLU A 123 1.12 -13.47 -13.95
C GLU A 123 0.54 -14.00 -12.64
N ILE A 124 -0.61 -14.65 -12.73
CA ILE A 124 -1.21 -15.39 -11.61
C ILE A 124 -1.30 -16.85 -12.02
N LYS A 125 -0.67 -17.75 -11.28
CA LYS A 125 -0.70 -19.20 -11.48
C LYS A 125 -1.00 -19.87 -10.15
N GLY A 126 -1.68 -21.01 -10.14
CA GLY A 126 -1.95 -21.69 -8.89
C GLY A 126 -2.46 -23.10 -9.12
N ASP A 127 -2.36 -23.91 -8.07
CA ASP A 127 -2.98 -25.23 -7.97
C ASP A 127 -4.18 -25.16 -7.01
N GLU A 128 -4.66 -26.31 -6.52
CA GLU A 128 -5.80 -26.37 -5.60
C GLU A 128 -5.53 -25.77 -4.21
N GLU A 129 -4.27 -25.76 -3.76
CA GLU A 129 -3.89 -25.37 -2.40
C GLU A 129 -3.26 -23.98 -2.34
N ARG A 130 -2.55 -23.57 -3.40
CA ARG A 130 -1.73 -22.36 -3.40
C ARG A 130 -1.87 -21.59 -4.70
N VAL A 131 -1.73 -20.28 -4.57
CA VAL A 131 -1.70 -19.35 -5.71
C VAL A 131 -0.46 -18.49 -5.63
N VAL A 132 0.21 -18.33 -6.76
CA VAL A 132 1.43 -17.56 -6.96
C VAL A 132 1.12 -16.37 -7.86
N VAL A 133 1.38 -15.16 -7.37
CA VAL A 133 1.40 -13.94 -8.16
C VAL A 133 2.85 -13.58 -8.44
N SER A 134 3.22 -13.50 -9.73
CA SER A 134 4.57 -13.15 -10.17
C SER A 134 4.55 -11.84 -10.94
N ILE A 135 5.42 -10.91 -10.54
CA ILE A 135 5.62 -9.61 -11.17
C ILE A 135 7.01 -9.64 -11.80
N THR A 136 7.07 -9.75 -13.12
CA THR A 136 8.30 -9.78 -13.91
C THR A 136 8.53 -8.43 -14.57
N ASP A 137 9.66 -7.80 -14.26
CA ASP A 137 10.12 -6.56 -14.87
C ASP A 137 11.29 -6.82 -15.83
N SER A 138 11.45 -5.95 -16.82
CA SER A 138 12.58 -5.95 -17.77
C SER A 138 13.60 -4.85 -17.46
N GLY A 139 13.65 -4.44 -16.20
CA GLY A 139 14.44 -3.32 -15.72
C GLY A 139 15.92 -3.63 -15.53
N ILE A 140 16.54 -2.87 -14.64
CA ILE A 140 17.99 -2.94 -14.39
C ILE A 140 18.45 -4.26 -13.77
N GLY A 141 17.53 -5.09 -13.26
CA GLY A 141 17.83 -6.31 -12.53
C GLY A 141 18.63 -6.09 -11.25
N ILE A 142 18.86 -7.17 -10.52
CA ILE A 142 19.49 -7.17 -9.21
C ILE A 142 20.72 -8.09 -9.25
N PRO A 143 21.90 -7.62 -8.80
CA PRO A 143 23.08 -8.47 -8.67
C PRO A 143 22.84 -9.63 -7.70
N THR A 144 23.45 -10.78 -7.97
CA THR A 144 23.23 -12.01 -7.19
C THR A 144 23.66 -11.84 -5.73
N GLU A 145 24.70 -11.04 -5.47
CA GLU A 145 25.19 -10.70 -4.14
C GLU A 145 24.17 -9.93 -3.29
N ASP A 146 23.27 -9.16 -3.91
CA ASP A 146 22.28 -8.34 -3.22
C ASP A 146 21.00 -9.11 -2.88
N ILE A 147 20.66 -10.15 -3.65
CA ILE A 147 19.41 -10.92 -3.52
C ILE A 147 19.12 -11.37 -2.07
N PRO A 148 20.08 -11.94 -1.31
CA PRO A 148 19.84 -12.37 0.07
C PRO A 148 19.48 -11.23 1.03
N HIS A 149 19.83 -9.99 0.68
CA HIS A 149 19.71 -8.81 1.53
C HIS A 149 18.49 -7.94 1.21
N LEU A 150 17.85 -8.13 0.06
CA LEU A 150 16.72 -7.29 -0.41
C LEU A 150 15.56 -7.16 0.57
N PHE A 151 15.31 -8.20 1.36
CA PHE A 151 14.24 -8.21 2.36
C PHE A 151 14.71 -7.77 3.75
N GLN A 152 15.91 -7.20 3.89
CA GLN A 152 16.40 -6.62 5.14
C GLN A 152 15.95 -5.16 5.26
N LYS A 153 15.75 -4.71 6.50
CA LYS A 153 15.36 -3.32 6.78
C LYS A 153 16.43 -2.36 6.28
N PHE A 154 15.99 -1.29 5.61
CA PHE A 154 16.83 -0.21 5.11
C PHE A 154 17.85 -0.64 4.06
N TYR A 155 17.78 -1.89 3.56
CA TYR A 155 18.70 -2.36 2.54
C TYR A 155 18.36 -1.74 1.19
N ARG A 156 19.40 -1.29 0.49
CA ARG A 156 19.32 -0.77 -0.87
C ARG A 156 20.57 -1.23 -1.62
N VAL A 157 20.36 -1.66 -2.86
CA VAL A 157 21.46 -1.97 -3.78
C VAL A 157 22.21 -0.68 -4.10
N ASP A 158 23.50 -0.64 -3.78
CA ASP A 158 24.36 0.55 -3.93
C ASP A 158 25.06 0.57 -5.30
N ASN A 159 24.31 0.87 -6.36
CA ASN A 159 24.82 0.91 -7.73
C ASN A 159 24.60 2.30 -8.37
N SER A 160 25.40 2.66 -9.37
CA SER A 160 25.24 3.93 -10.10
C SER A 160 23.83 4.10 -10.68
N ASP A 161 23.21 2.99 -11.10
CA ASP A 161 21.89 2.95 -11.72
C ASP A 161 20.74 3.09 -10.70
N THR A 162 20.98 2.81 -9.42
CA THR A 162 19.97 2.89 -8.34
C THR A 162 20.11 4.16 -7.49
N ARG A 163 21.21 4.91 -7.63
CA ARG A 163 21.54 6.06 -6.78
C ARG A 163 20.60 7.25 -6.94
N GLU A 164 20.09 7.46 -8.15
CA GLU A 164 19.10 8.50 -8.46
C GLU A 164 17.66 8.06 -8.15
N ILE A 165 17.47 6.76 -7.93
CA ILE A 165 16.17 6.16 -7.66
C ILE A 165 15.91 6.22 -6.15
N GLY A 166 15.13 7.20 -5.70
CA GLY A 166 14.81 7.41 -4.27
C GLY A 166 14.05 6.24 -3.64
N GLY A 167 14.25 5.95 -2.35
CA GLY A 167 13.56 4.87 -1.65
C GLY A 167 14.02 4.70 -0.19
N THR A 168 13.12 4.18 0.64
CA THR A 168 13.29 4.06 2.10
C THR A 168 14.04 2.78 2.49
N GLY A 169 14.01 1.76 1.64
CA GLY A 169 14.52 0.42 1.95
C GLY A 169 13.62 -0.37 2.91
N LEU A 170 12.41 0.12 3.21
CA LEU A 170 11.47 -0.56 4.10
C LEU A 170 10.39 -1.36 3.36
N GLY A 171 10.03 -0.97 2.13
CA GLY A 171 8.91 -1.58 1.42
C GLY A 171 9.03 -3.10 1.27
N LEU A 172 10.15 -3.62 0.76
CA LEU A 172 10.32 -5.07 0.58
C LEU A 172 10.35 -5.84 1.91
N TYR A 173 10.91 -5.24 2.97
CA TYR A 173 10.85 -5.81 4.30
C TYR A 173 9.41 -5.94 4.78
N LEU A 174 8.61 -4.88 4.61
CA LEU A 174 7.20 -4.87 4.98
C LEU A 174 6.41 -5.89 4.17
N CYS A 175 6.62 -5.97 2.85
CA CYS A 175 6.00 -7.00 2.02
C CYS A 175 6.26 -8.40 2.56
N ARG A 176 7.50 -8.71 2.94
CA ARG A 176 7.84 -10.00 3.53
C ARG A 176 7.06 -10.26 4.82
N ARG A 177 6.97 -9.28 5.71
CA ARG A 177 6.23 -9.43 6.97
C ARG A 177 4.74 -9.63 6.74
N LEU A 178 4.14 -8.88 5.82
CA LEU A 178 2.73 -9.00 5.45
C LEU A 178 2.43 -10.37 4.84
N VAL A 179 3.25 -10.81 3.88
CA VAL A 179 3.10 -12.12 3.23
C VAL A 179 3.26 -13.26 4.23
N GLU A 180 4.24 -13.18 5.14
CA GLU A 180 4.41 -14.16 6.23
C GLU A 180 3.19 -14.17 7.17
N THR A 181 2.61 -13.00 7.50
CA THR A 181 1.39 -12.89 8.33
C THR A 181 0.17 -13.49 7.63
N MET A 182 0.12 -13.39 6.30
CA MET A 182 -0.90 -14.03 5.45
C MET A 182 -0.68 -15.54 5.26
N GLY A 183 0.32 -16.14 5.91
CA GLY A 183 0.65 -17.57 5.77
C GLY A 183 1.30 -17.93 4.44
N GLY A 184 1.79 -16.93 3.71
CA GLY A 184 2.41 -17.05 2.40
C GLY A 184 3.94 -17.02 2.43
N ARG A 185 4.52 -16.97 1.23
CA ARG A 185 5.95 -16.83 1.01
C ARG A 185 6.24 -15.81 -0.08
N ILE A 186 7.32 -15.03 0.06
CA ILE A 186 7.83 -14.14 -0.97
C ILE A 186 9.26 -14.53 -1.37
N TRP A 187 9.60 -14.43 -2.65
CA TRP A 187 10.96 -14.61 -3.15
C TRP A 187 11.18 -13.78 -4.43
N VAL A 188 12.43 -13.76 -4.89
CA VAL A 188 12.83 -13.04 -6.10
C VAL A 188 13.86 -13.84 -6.88
N GLU A 189 13.72 -13.80 -8.20
CA GLU A 189 14.67 -14.31 -9.17
C GLU A 189 15.10 -13.13 -10.05
N SER A 190 16.39 -12.87 -10.18
CA SER A 190 16.86 -11.72 -10.95
C SER A 190 18.26 -11.93 -11.49
N GLU A 191 18.53 -11.32 -12.64
CA GLU A 191 19.85 -11.21 -13.21
C GLU A 191 20.11 -9.75 -13.58
N TYR A 192 21.28 -9.24 -13.19
CA TYR A 192 21.65 -7.86 -13.47
C TYR A 192 21.58 -7.55 -14.98
N LYS A 193 20.89 -6.46 -15.31
CA LYS A 193 20.54 -5.98 -16.66
C LYS A 193 19.59 -6.85 -17.48
N LYS A 194 18.97 -7.86 -16.90
CA LYS A 194 17.92 -8.66 -17.55
C LYS A 194 16.53 -8.51 -16.93
N GLY A 195 16.45 -7.86 -15.77
CA GLY A 195 15.20 -7.65 -15.05
C GLY A 195 15.08 -8.55 -13.81
N SER A 196 13.90 -8.56 -13.22
CA SER A 196 13.61 -9.29 -11.97
C SER A 196 12.21 -9.86 -12.00
N THR A 197 12.02 -11.00 -11.34
CA THR A 197 10.72 -11.59 -11.08
C THR A 197 10.54 -11.70 -9.57
N PHE A 198 9.62 -10.89 -9.03
CA PHE A 198 9.17 -11.00 -7.65
C PHE A 198 7.93 -11.87 -7.59
N SER A 199 7.93 -12.87 -6.73
CA SER A 199 6.82 -13.82 -6.61
C SER A 199 6.33 -13.90 -5.18
N ILE A 200 5.01 -13.86 -5.00
CA ILE A 200 4.33 -14.15 -3.73
C ILE A 200 3.47 -15.39 -3.89
N GLU A 201 3.55 -16.30 -2.94
CA GLU A 201 2.70 -17.49 -2.81
C GLU A 201 1.76 -17.28 -1.63
N LEU A 202 0.47 -17.53 -1.84
CA LEU A 202 -0.58 -17.36 -0.86
C LEU A 202 -1.43 -18.64 -0.75
N PRO A 203 -1.96 -18.95 0.44
CA PRO A 203 -2.89 -20.06 0.61
C PRO A 203 -4.18 -19.78 -0.18
N ARG A 204 -4.55 -20.72 -1.05
CA ARG A 204 -5.80 -20.69 -1.81
C ARG A 204 -6.90 -21.35 -0.98
N ILE A 205 -8.11 -20.83 -1.10
CA ILE A 205 -9.32 -21.51 -0.63
C ILE A 205 -10.11 -22.04 -1.83
N THR A 206 -10.80 -23.16 -1.61
CA THR A 206 -11.65 -23.74 -2.66
C THR A 206 -12.84 -22.84 -2.96
N HIS A 207 -13.42 -22.96 -4.15
CA HIS A 207 -14.62 -22.20 -4.49
C HIS A 207 -15.78 -22.47 -3.51
N THR A 208 -15.95 -23.73 -3.09
CA THR A 208 -16.98 -24.12 -2.11
C THR A 208 -16.78 -23.44 -0.77
N GLU A 209 -15.53 -23.39 -0.29
CA GLU A 209 -15.19 -22.72 0.96
C GLU A 209 -15.37 -21.19 0.87
N ALA A 210 -14.98 -20.61 -0.27
CA ALA A 210 -15.19 -19.20 -0.58
C ALA A 210 -16.67 -18.81 -0.53
N THR A 211 -17.55 -19.56 -1.20
CA THR A 211 -19.00 -19.31 -1.18
C THR A 211 -19.56 -19.40 0.23
N HIS A 212 -19.17 -20.42 1.00
CA HIS A 212 -19.65 -20.61 2.37
C HIS A 212 -19.24 -19.43 3.29
N LEU A 213 -18.00 -18.93 3.16
CA LEU A 213 -17.53 -17.78 3.93
C LEU A 213 -18.21 -16.48 3.52
N ILE A 214 -18.47 -16.28 2.22
CA ILE A 214 -19.22 -15.13 1.71
C ILE A 214 -20.66 -15.12 2.25
N ASP A 215 -21.34 -16.28 2.22
CA ASP A 215 -22.72 -16.41 2.71
C ASP A 215 -22.81 -16.17 4.22
N LEU A 216 -21.83 -16.66 4.99
CA LEU A 216 -21.75 -16.42 6.44
C LEU A 216 -21.58 -14.93 6.75
N ALA A 217 -20.67 -14.25 6.05
CA ALA A 217 -20.44 -12.81 6.23
C ALA A 217 -21.67 -11.97 5.86
N ALA A 218 -22.43 -12.37 4.84
CA ALA A 218 -23.67 -11.70 4.45
C ALA A 218 -24.77 -11.82 5.53
N GLN A 219 -24.84 -12.95 6.24
CA GLN A 219 -25.80 -13.17 7.33
C GLN A 219 -25.43 -12.38 8.60
N GLU A 220 -24.14 -12.25 8.92
CA GLU A 220 -23.66 -11.45 10.05
C GLU A 220 -23.93 -9.95 9.86
N GLY A 221 -23.71 -9.41 8.65
CA GLY A 221 -24.02 -8.01 8.34
C GLY A 221 -25.52 -7.68 8.34
N ALA A 222 -26.37 -8.67 8.01
CA ALA A 222 -27.83 -8.53 8.11
C ALA A 222 -28.32 -8.48 9.57
N ASN A 223 -27.69 -9.24 10.47
CA ASN A 223 -28.03 -9.24 11.89
C ASN A 223 -27.58 -7.96 12.61
N ASP A 224 -26.42 -7.38 12.25
CA ASP A 224 -25.92 -6.15 12.87
C ASP A 224 -26.79 -4.92 12.53
N THR A 225 -27.43 -4.94 11.35
CA THR A 225 -28.39 -3.90 10.94
C THR A 225 -29.73 -4.00 11.71
N SER A 226 -30.03 -5.15 12.31
CA SER A 226 -31.27 -5.38 13.08
C SER A 226 -31.18 -5.02 14.56
N GLN A 227 -29.97 -4.69 15.08
CA GLN A 227 -29.77 -4.37 16.50
C GLN A 227 -29.82 -2.86 16.85
N PHE A 228 -29.90 -1.96 15.86
CA PHE A 228 -30.05 -0.50 16.06
C PHE A 228 -31.47 0.04 15.80
N GLY A 229 -32.50 -0.81 15.83
CA GLY A 229 -33.90 -0.40 15.68
C GLY A 229 -34.67 -0.51 17.00
N GLY A 230 -34.47 0.41 17.95
CA GLY A 230 -35.18 0.34 19.22
C GLY A 230 -34.90 1.43 20.25
N VAL A 231 -35.00 2.71 19.87
CA VAL A 231 -35.29 3.76 20.86
C VAL A 231 -36.72 4.21 20.63
N ALA A 232 -37.62 3.67 21.46
CA ALA A 232 -38.99 4.13 21.58
C ALA A 232 -38.98 5.59 22.08
N ILE A 233 -39.59 6.48 21.29
CA ILE A 233 -39.92 7.84 21.72
C ILE A 233 -41.13 7.72 22.66
N PRO A 234 -41.09 8.20 23.91
CA PRO A 234 -42.26 8.24 24.75
C PRO A 234 -43.14 9.42 24.31
N THR A 235 -44.39 9.12 23.97
CA THR A 235 -45.46 10.11 23.78
C THR A 235 -45.88 10.65 25.13
N THR A 236 -45.67 11.95 25.36
CA THR A 236 -46.33 12.70 26.44
C THR A 236 -47.53 13.44 25.86
N ASP A 237 -48.69 13.12 26.43
CA ASP A 237 -49.97 13.79 26.26
C ASP A 237 -49.89 15.25 26.74
N GLU A 238 -50.47 16.20 25.98
CA GLU A 238 -51.11 17.39 26.56
C GLU A 238 -52.22 17.94 25.65
N ASN A 239 -53.40 18.03 26.25
CA ASN A 239 -54.71 18.60 25.90
C ASN A 239 -54.87 19.60 24.72
N GLY A 240 -55.95 19.39 23.97
CA GLY A 240 -57.07 20.36 23.87
C GLY A 240 -57.20 21.16 22.57
N ASP A 241 -58.06 20.71 21.64
CA ASP A 241 -59.32 21.37 21.22
C ASP A 241 -59.89 20.70 19.95
N GLU A 242 -61.19 20.42 19.97
CA GLU A 242 -62.04 20.03 18.83
C GLU A 242 -62.90 21.24 18.41
N PRO A 243 -63.70 21.21 17.32
CA PRO A 243 -63.62 20.44 16.09
C PRO A 243 -63.89 21.31 14.82
N GLU A 244 -63.71 20.75 13.62
CA GLU A 244 -64.75 20.68 12.56
C GLU A 244 -64.20 20.48 11.13
N SER A 245 -64.89 19.55 10.44
CA SER A 245 -65.22 19.55 9.00
C SER A 245 -64.20 19.07 7.94
N GLY A 246 -64.60 18.01 7.23
CA GLY A 246 -64.87 18.14 5.79
C GLY A 246 -63.86 17.59 4.78
N GLN A 247 -64.12 16.35 4.34
CA GLN A 247 -64.14 15.90 2.93
C GLN A 247 -62.88 15.88 2.03
N VAL A 248 -62.55 14.65 1.58
CA VAL A 248 -62.54 14.17 0.17
C VAL A 248 -61.31 14.37 -0.76
N SER A 249 -61.00 13.26 -1.47
CA SER A 249 -60.31 13.07 -2.77
C SER A 249 -58.78 13.12 -2.81
N MET A 250 -58.08 12.03 -3.20
CA MET A 250 -57.89 11.40 -4.53
C MET A 250 -56.99 12.18 -5.51
N SER A 251 -56.01 11.44 -6.04
CA SER A 251 -55.25 11.66 -7.31
C SER A 251 -53.99 12.54 -7.22
N VAL A 252 -52.88 12.37 -7.94
CA VAL A 252 -52.21 11.33 -8.76
C VAL A 252 -50.95 12.04 -9.31
N GLU A 253 -49.86 11.29 -9.57
CA GLU A 253 -48.73 11.59 -10.49
C GLU A 253 -47.64 12.66 -10.21
N GLN A 254 -46.40 12.14 -10.26
CA GLN A 254 -45.21 12.59 -11.03
C GLN A 254 -44.69 14.05 -10.93
N ARG A 255 -43.45 14.18 -10.44
CA ARG A 255 -42.28 14.79 -11.15
C ARG A 255 -41.01 14.65 -10.29
N VAL A 256 -39.96 13.97 -10.77
CA VAL A 256 -38.82 14.44 -11.57
C VAL A 256 -37.75 15.19 -10.75
N GLU A 257 -36.61 14.49 -10.61
CA GLU A 257 -35.21 14.95 -10.59
C GLU A 257 -34.72 16.08 -9.66
N ALA A 258 -33.78 15.64 -8.80
CA ALA A 258 -32.39 16.09 -8.73
C ALA A 258 -31.96 17.12 -7.67
N LEU A 259 -30.68 16.92 -7.30
CA LEU A 259 -29.69 17.88 -6.81
C LEU A 259 -29.47 17.99 -5.28
N THR A 260 -28.43 17.26 -4.87
CA THR A 260 -27.19 17.76 -4.24
C THR A 260 -27.19 18.33 -2.81
N THR A 261 -26.22 17.74 -2.09
CA THR A 261 -25.25 18.32 -1.13
C THR A 261 -25.60 18.43 0.35
N PRO A 262 -24.56 18.30 1.22
CA PRO A 262 -24.65 17.66 2.52
C PRO A 262 -24.91 18.64 3.66
N ILE A 263 -25.33 18.05 4.77
CA ILE A 263 -25.63 18.69 6.05
C ILE A 263 -24.34 19.23 6.69
N ILE A 264 -24.30 20.55 6.87
CA ILE A 264 -23.39 21.26 7.77
C ILE A 264 -24.04 21.24 9.16
N SER A 265 -23.36 20.67 10.15
CA SER A 265 -23.72 20.87 11.56
C SER A 265 -22.72 21.82 12.21
N ASP A 266 -23.22 23.02 12.49
CA ASP A 266 -22.63 24.04 13.34
C ASP A 266 -22.55 23.55 14.80
N HIS A 267 -21.34 23.50 15.36
CA HIS A 267 -21.16 23.55 16.81
C HIS A 267 -20.14 24.63 17.18
N HIS A 268 -20.70 25.73 17.67
CA HIS A 268 -20.04 26.86 18.32
C HIS A 268 -19.65 26.51 19.76
N LYS A 269 -18.38 26.70 20.13
CA LYS A 269 -17.90 26.97 21.50
C LYS A 269 -16.60 27.80 21.42
N PRO A 270 -16.25 28.60 22.44
CA PRO A 270 -15.72 29.94 22.24
C PRO A 270 -14.19 30.00 22.25
N GLU A 271 -13.68 31.04 21.62
CA GLU A 271 -12.28 31.47 21.59
C GLU A 271 -11.66 31.55 22.99
N THR A 272 -10.47 30.96 23.12
CA THR A 272 -9.48 31.30 24.15
C THR A 272 -8.21 31.71 23.43
N SER A 273 -7.72 32.91 23.74
CA SER A 273 -6.52 33.51 23.16
C SER A 273 -5.26 32.66 23.42
N PRO A 274 -4.31 32.57 22.47
CA PRO A 274 -3.12 31.76 22.66
C PRO A 274 -2.10 32.45 23.58
N GLN A 275 -1.65 31.75 24.61
CA GLN A 275 -0.43 32.08 25.34
C GLN A 275 0.82 31.70 24.53
N PRO A 276 1.94 32.43 24.68
CA PRO A 276 3.15 32.20 23.89
C PRO A 276 3.87 30.91 24.32
N VAL A 277 4.22 30.08 23.35
CA VAL A 277 5.01 28.85 23.53
C VAL A 277 6.48 29.22 23.85
N PRO A 278 7.12 28.63 24.87
CA PRO A 278 8.53 28.86 25.14
C PRO A 278 9.41 28.16 24.08
N ALA A 279 10.45 28.87 23.62
CA ALA A 279 11.42 28.37 22.65
C ALA A 279 12.23 27.17 23.19
N PRO A 280 12.63 26.20 22.34
CA PRO A 280 13.45 25.07 22.75
C PRO A 280 14.86 25.54 23.14
N PRO A 281 15.54 24.85 24.09
CA PRO A 281 16.87 25.22 24.54
C PRO A 281 17.90 24.98 23.43
N VAL A 282 18.76 25.98 23.22
CA VAL A 282 19.93 25.91 22.35
C VAL A 282 20.92 24.89 22.94
N VAL A 283 21.09 23.76 22.26
CA VAL A 283 22.13 22.77 22.57
C VAL A 283 23.47 23.33 22.11
N ALA A 284 24.38 23.56 23.05
CA ALA A 284 25.77 23.94 22.77
C ALA A 284 26.49 22.79 22.02
N PRO A 285 27.38 23.09 21.05
CA PRO A 285 28.11 22.05 20.33
C PRO A 285 29.08 21.32 21.27
N ALA A 286 29.07 19.98 21.18
CA ALA A 286 30.02 19.11 21.87
C ALA A 286 31.47 19.43 21.45
N PRO A 287 32.45 19.29 22.36
CA PRO A 287 33.85 19.54 22.04
C PRO A 287 34.37 18.51 21.03
N VAL A 288 35.05 19.01 20.00
CA VAL A 288 35.71 18.25 18.95
C VAL A 288 36.71 17.27 19.59
N ALA A 289 36.52 15.98 19.35
CA ALA A 289 37.47 14.95 19.71
C ALA A 289 38.79 15.17 18.96
N GLN A 290 39.90 15.22 19.70
CA GLN A 290 41.26 15.27 19.14
C GLN A 290 41.54 13.98 18.34
N PRO A 291 42.22 14.06 17.19
CA PRO A 291 42.59 12.86 16.43
C PRO A 291 43.61 12.03 17.22
N ALA A 292 43.40 10.72 17.24
CA ALA A 292 44.30 9.73 17.84
C ALA A 292 45.71 9.81 17.21
N PRO A 293 46.78 9.55 17.98
CA PRO A 293 48.14 9.56 17.45
C PRO A 293 48.33 8.45 16.41
N GLN A 294 48.92 8.81 15.27
CA GLN A 294 49.27 7.88 14.19
C GLN A 294 50.28 6.82 14.69
N PRO A 295 50.16 5.55 14.25
CA PRO A 295 51.12 4.52 14.60
C PRO A 295 52.50 4.81 13.96
N ALA A 296 53.55 4.66 14.78
CA ALA A 296 54.93 4.87 14.40
C ALA A 296 55.37 3.94 13.26
N ILE A 297 56.01 4.51 12.24
CA ILE A 297 56.64 3.78 11.13
C ILE A 297 57.88 3.03 11.70
N PRO A 298 58.01 1.71 11.52
CA PRO A 298 59.21 0.99 11.94
C PRO A 298 60.42 1.35 11.06
N ALA A 299 61.57 1.55 11.69
CA ALA A 299 62.84 1.89 11.05
C ALA A 299 63.32 0.79 10.06
N PRO A 300 64.04 1.14 8.98
CA PRO A 300 64.50 0.18 8.00
C PRO A 300 65.64 -0.69 8.56
N THR A 301 65.55 -1.99 8.28
CA THR A 301 66.56 -3.02 8.59
C THR A 301 67.84 -2.78 7.77
N PRO A 302 69.05 -2.83 8.35
CA PRO A 302 70.27 -2.64 7.57
C PRO A 302 70.56 -3.85 6.68
N GLN A 303 70.83 -3.60 5.39
CA GLN A 303 71.33 -4.60 4.45
C GLN A 303 72.76 -5.03 4.80
N PRO A 304 73.14 -6.31 4.63
CA PRO A 304 74.53 -6.74 4.75
C PRO A 304 75.33 -6.36 3.49
N ALA A 305 76.53 -5.82 3.70
CA ALA A 305 77.49 -5.50 2.64
C ALA A 305 78.03 -6.77 1.96
N PRO A 306 78.36 -6.74 0.65
CA PRO A 306 78.93 -7.89 -0.04
C PRO A 306 80.44 -7.99 0.20
N LEU A 307 80.87 -9.24 0.49
CA LEU A 307 82.21 -9.84 0.53
C LEU A 307 83.44 -8.92 0.67
#